data_AF-D0WBF6-F1
#
_entry.id   AF-D0WBF6-F1
#
_cell.length_a   1.000
_cell.length_b   1.000
_cell.length_c   1.000
_cell.angle_alpha   90.00
_cell.angle_beta   90.00
_cell.angle_gamma   90.00
#
_symmetry.space_group_name_H-M   'P 1'
#
loop_
_entity.id
_entity.type
_entity.pdbx_description
1 polymer ?
#
loop_
_entity_poly.entity_id
_entity_poly.type
_entity_poly.pdbx_seq_one_letter_code
_entity_poly.pdbx_strand_id
1 'polypeptide(L)'
;MKSLLPDAIFVGFTGTPLLKTDKKQSVEVFGGFIHTYKFNEAVKDGVVLDLLYEARDIGQSLSFRKCVDDWFEAKTRGMTDIAKTQLKQRWGTMQKLLPSKNRLEKIADDFLLDMETKPRLSDGSGNAILVCASVYQACQCYELFAQSGLKNKVAIVSSFKPDARAAKNAVSTQAQNEELFKYETYRKMIADYYRVGEDKAAVMAEQFEIDVKNALSGSPHK
;
A
#
# COMPACT_ATOMS: atom_id res chain seq x y z
N MET A 1 -2.91 7.39 -35.84
CA MET A 1 -4.18 8.07 -35.51
C MET A 1 -4.47 9.21 -36.47
N LYS A 2 -3.75 10.35 -36.42
CA LYS A 2 -3.95 11.45 -37.39
C LYS A 2 -3.81 11.03 -38.87
N SER A 3 -2.95 10.06 -39.17
CA SER A 3 -2.81 9.47 -40.52
C SER A 3 -3.96 8.55 -40.93
N LEU A 4 -4.68 7.97 -39.97
CA LEU A 4 -5.77 7.03 -40.21
C LEU A 4 -7.14 7.72 -40.22
N LEU A 5 -7.25 8.87 -39.55
CA LEU A 5 -8.47 9.65 -39.41
C LEU A 5 -8.12 11.13 -39.66
N PRO A 6 -7.94 11.54 -40.93
CA PRO A 6 -7.44 12.87 -41.27
C PRO A 6 -8.43 13.99 -40.90
N ASP A 7 -9.74 13.71 -40.97
CA ASP A 7 -10.80 14.70 -40.74
C ASP A 7 -11.39 14.65 -39.32
N ALA A 8 -10.81 13.84 -38.43
CA ALA A 8 -11.31 13.69 -37.06
C ALA A 8 -10.81 14.82 -36.14
N ILE A 9 -11.69 15.26 -35.23
CA ILE A 9 -11.34 16.18 -34.14
C ILE A 9 -10.84 15.35 -32.95
N PHE A 10 -9.66 15.69 -32.42
CA PHE A 10 -9.08 15.05 -31.25
C PHE A 10 -9.18 15.96 -30.03
N VAL A 11 -9.92 15.53 -29.01
CA VAL A 11 -10.04 16.22 -27.72
C VAL A 11 -9.38 15.36 -26.64
N GLY A 12 -8.46 15.96 -25.87
CA GLY A 12 -7.77 15.30 -24.77
C GLY A 12 -8.18 15.87 -23.42
N PHE A 13 -8.50 14.99 -22.47
CA PHE A 13 -8.70 15.35 -21.06
C PHE A 13 -7.49 14.86 -20.27
N THR A 14 -6.95 15.71 -19.39
CA THR A 14 -5.83 15.33 -18.52
C THR A 14 -5.86 16.13 -17.23
N GLY A 15 -5.62 15.47 -16.10
CA GLY A 15 -5.38 16.13 -14.81
C GLY A 15 -3.93 16.55 -14.62
N THR A 16 -3.00 15.99 -15.39
CA THR A 16 -1.55 16.23 -15.29
C THR A 16 -0.98 16.44 -16.70
N PRO A 17 -1.11 17.64 -17.29
CA PRO A 17 -0.55 17.91 -18.62
C PRO A 17 0.96 17.71 -18.62
N LEU A 18 1.50 17.15 -19.70
CA LEU A 18 2.94 16.97 -19.87
C LEU A 18 3.59 18.32 -20.16
N LEU A 19 4.47 18.74 -19.25
CA LEU A 19 5.18 20.02 -19.32
C LEU A 19 6.66 19.88 -19.71
N LYS A 20 7.24 18.68 -19.59
CA LYS A 20 8.67 18.48 -19.81
C LYS A 20 9.03 18.56 -21.30
N THR A 21 10.24 19.07 -21.56
CA THR A 21 10.85 19.23 -22.89
C THR A 21 11.43 17.93 -23.47
N ASP A 22 11.61 16.88 -22.66
CA ASP A 22 12.12 15.58 -23.10
C ASP A 22 11.06 14.75 -23.86
N LYS A 23 9.80 15.18 -23.83
CA LYS A 23 8.68 14.59 -24.57
C LYS A 23 7.87 15.69 -25.21
N LYS A 24 7.08 15.33 -26.24
CA LYS A 24 6.11 16.28 -26.80
C LYS A 24 5.16 16.73 -25.70
N GLN A 25 5.06 18.03 -25.51
CA GLN A 25 4.17 18.59 -24.51
C GLN A 25 2.72 18.30 -24.91
N SER A 26 1.82 18.22 -23.92
CA SER A 26 0.39 18.01 -24.22
C SER A 26 -0.15 19.07 -25.19
N VAL A 27 0.34 20.30 -25.06
CA VAL A 27 -0.05 21.43 -25.93
C VAL A 27 0.46 21.30 -27.36
N GLU A 28 1.60 20.63 -27.59
CA GLU A 28 2.12 20.39 -28.93
C GLU A 28 1.32 19.30 -29.67
N VAL A 29 0.73 18.36 -28.93
CA VAL A 29 -0.04 17.26 -29.49
C VAL A 29 -1.48 17.66 -29.78
N PHE A 30 -2.10 18.36 -28.83
CA PHE A 30 -3.54 18.68 -28.81
C PHE A 30 -3.87 20.16 -29.05
N GLY A 31 -2.88 21.05 -29.07
CA GLY A 31 -3.10 22.49 -29.08
C GLY A 31 -3.30 23.07 -27.67
N GLY A 32 -3.70 24.33 -27.60
CA GLY A 32 -3.92 25.03 -26.33
C GLY A 32 -5.04 24.43 -25.49
N PHE A 33 -5.07 24.76 -24.20
CA PHE A 33 -6.17 24.38 -23.32
C PHE A 33 -7.46 25.11 -23.73
N ILE A 34 -8.52 24.35 -23.99
CA ILE A 34 -9.87 24.90 -24.21
C ILE A 34 -10.42 25.44 -22.89
N HIS A 35 -10.19 24.72 -21.79
CA HIS A 35 -10.58 25.07 -20.43
C HIS A 35 -9.63 24.41 -19.43
N THR A 36 -9.50 25.01 -18.24
CA THR A 36 -8.76 24.43 -17.11
C THR A 36 -9.61 24.49 -15.86
N TYR A 37 -9.71 23.37 -15.15
CA TYR A 37 -10.28 23.30 -13.80
C TYR A 37 -9.23 22.69 -12.88
N LYS A 38 -8.67 23.51 -11.98
CA LYS A 38 -7.50 23.15 -11.18
C LYS A 38 -7.91 22.49 -9.87
N PHE A 39 -6.97 21.72 -9.29
CA PHE A 39 -7.16 21.06 -8.01
C PHE A 39 -7.62 22.03 -6.89
N ASN A 40 -6.99 23.20 -6.79
CA ASN A 40 -7.34 24.19 -5.76
C ASN A 40 -8.72 24.84 -5.98
N GLU A 41 -9.24 24.86 -7.21
CA GLU A 41 -10.61 25.30 -7.51
C GLU A 41 -11.59 24.20 -7.08
N ALA A 42 -11.31 22.94 -7.44
CA ALA A 42 -12.10 21.79 -7.02
C ALA A 42 -12.19 21.63 -5.49
N VAL A 43 -11.12 21.95 -4.75
CA VAL A 43 -11.13 21.98 -3.28
C VAL A 43 -12.04 23.10 -2.75
N LYS A 44 -11.94 24.31 -3.32
CA LYS A 44 -12.77 25.46 -2.91
C LYS A 44 -14.26 25.22 -3.15
N ASP A 45 -14.58 24.56 -4.27
CA ASP A 45 -15.95 24.24 -4.65
C ASP A 45 -16.51 23.01 -3.90
N GLY A 46 -15.68 22.34 -3.09
CA GLY A 46 -16.07 21.15 -2.33
C GLY A 46 -16.27 19.90 -3.20
N VAL A 47 -15.78 19.91 -4.44
CA VAL A 47 -15.86 18.77 -5.38
C VAL A 47 -14.84 17.70 -5.03
N VAL A 48 -13.67 18.10 -4.50
CA VAL A 48 -12.63 17.18 -3.99
C VAL A 48 -12.19 17.58 -2.59
N LEU A 49 -11.72 16.61 -1.82
CA LEU A 49 -11.09 16.85 -0.52
C LEU A 49 -9.66 17.34 -0.68
N ASP A 50 -9.21 18.18 0.25
CA ASP A 50 -7.82 18.61 0.31
C ASP A 50 -6.89 17.48 0.78
N LEU A 51 -5.61 17.57 0.42
CA LEU A 51 -4.60 16.58 0.75
C LEU A 51 -3.69 17.06 1.88
N LEU A 52 -3.67 16.30 2.97
CA LEU A 52 -2.66 16.47 4.02
C LEU A 52 -1.41 15.66 3.68
N TYR A 53 -0.28 16.35 3.47
CA TYR A 53 1.01 15.71 3.23
C TYR A 53 1.85 15.66 4.51
N GLU A 54 2.11 14.45 5.00
CA GLU A 54 3.03 14.19 6.13
C GLU A 54 4.31 13.52 5.60
N ALA A 55 5.42 14.27 5.54
CA ALA A 55 6.72 13.67 5.22
C ALA A 55 7.22 12.84 6.40
N ARG A 56 7.62 11.59 6.15
CA ARG A 56 8.17 10.70 7.18
C ARG A 56 9.61 10.34 6.86
N ASP A 57 10.52 10.66 7.78
CA ASP A 57 11.89 10.20 7.75
C ASP A 57 12.00 8.91 8.57
N ILE A 58 12.30 7.80 7.89
CA ILE A 58 12.46 6.48 8.50
C ILE A 58 13.91 6.31 9.05
N GLY A 59 14.67 7.41 9.13
CA GLY A 59 16.04 7.50 9.61
C GLY A 59 16.23 7.93 11.07
N GLN A 60 17.09 7.18 11.76
CA GLN A 60 17.81 7.48 13.01
C GLN A 60 17.04 7.53 14.35
N SER A 61 17.74 7.02 15.38
CA SER A 61 17.25 6.51 16.68
C SER A 61 16.37 7.42 17.53
N LEU A 62 16.25 8.71 17.20
CA LEU A 62 15.55 9.72 18.01
C LEU A 62 14.07 9.84 17.66
N SER A 63 13.69 9.82 16.37
CA SER A 63 12.28 9.83 15.94
C SER A 63 11.56 8.54 16.35
N PHE A 64 12.30 7.44 16.31
CA PHE A 64 11.79 6.12 16.61
C PHE A 64 11.39 5.95 18.09
N ARG A 65 12.10 6.58 19.05
CA ARG A 65 11.72 6.48 20.48
C ARG A 65 10.32 7.01 20.75
N LYS A 66 9.99 8.17 20.19
CA LYS A 66 8.66 8.78 20.35
C LYS A 66 7.56 7.92 19.72
N CYS A 67 7.79 7.44 18.49
CA CYS A 67 6.89 6.49 17.81
C CYS A 67 6.64 5.23 18.67
N VAL A 68 7.67 4.72 19.35
CA VAL A 68 7.56 3.53 20.21
C VAL A 68 6.81 3.80 21.51
N ASP A 69 6.97 4.99 22.10
CA ASP A 69 6.21 5.42 23.27
C ASP A 69 4.72 5.62 22.89
N ASP A 70 4.46 6.24 21.73
CA ASP A 70 3.11 6.38 21.18
C ASP A 70 2.48 5.00 20.92
N TRP A 71 3.25 4.05 20.38
CA TRP A 71 2.82 2.66 20.20
C TRP A 71 2.51 1.96 21.53
N PHE A 72 3.27 2.25 22.60
CA PHE A 72 3.02 1.69 23.93
C PHE A 72 1.71 2.19 24.50
N GLU A 73 1.47 3.50 24.42
CA GLU A 73 0.22 4.07 24.91
C GLU A 73 -0.98 3.62 24.08
N ALA A 74 -0.82 3.47 22.77
CA ALA A 74 -1.86 2.90 21.90
C ALA A 74 -2.21 1.47 22.32
N LYS A 75 -1.20 0.59 22.48
CA LYS A 75 -1.40 -0.82 22.86
C LYS A 75 -1.88 -1.04 24.28
N THR A 76 -1.55 -0.11 25.18
CA THR A 76 -1.95 -0.22 26.59
C THR A 76 -3.19 0.58 26.94
N ARG A 77 -3.85 1.18 25.95
CA ARG A 77 -5.11 1.90 26.15
C ARG A 77 -6.14 0.95 26.78
N GLY A 78 -6.68 1.33 27.94
CA GLY A 78 -7.67 0.54 28.69
C GLY A 78 -7.10 -0.59 29.56
N MET A 79 -5.77 -0.75 29.65
CA MET A 79 -5.14 -1.69 30.59
C MET A 79 -5.06 -1.10 32.01
N THR A 80 -5.07 -1.97 33.03
CA THR A 80 -4.82 -1.59 34.42
C THR A 80 -3.35 -1.22 34.64
N ASP A 81 -3.05 -0.39 35.64
CA ASP A 81 -1.68 0.06 35.93
C ASP A 81 -0.69 -1.10 36.20
N ILE A 82 -1.19 -2.20 36.78
CA ILE A 82 -0.42 -3.42 37.03
C ILE A 82 -0.04 -4.10 35.71
N ALA A 83 -1.00 -4.23 34.78
CA ALA A 83 -0.77 -4.81 33.46
C ALA A 83 0.13 -3.91 32.59
N LYS A 84 -0.06 -2.58 32.66
CA LYS A 84 0.82 -1.58 32.01
C LYS A 84 2.25 -1.73 32.48
N THR A 85 2.49 -1.81 33.79
CA THR A 85 3.84 -1.93 34.36
C THR A 85 4.56 -3.21 33.90
N GLN A 86 3.86 -4.35 33.90
CA GLN A 86 4.42 -5.62 33.40
C GLN A 86 4.74 -5.56 31.91
N LEU A 87 3.87 -4.94 31.10
CA LEU A 87 4.13 -4.77 29.68
C LEU A 87 5.29 -3.82 29.42
N LYS A 88 5.42 -2.73 30.21
CA LYS A 88 6.51 -1.74 30.10
C LYS A 88 7.89 -2.37 30.29
N GLN A 89 8.03 -3.35 31.18
CA GLN A 89 9.27 -4.08 31.36
C GLN A 89 9.66 -4.91 30.12
N ARG A 90 8.68 -5.61 29.51
CA ARG A 90 8.90 -6.31 28.24
C ARG A 90 9.16 -5.34 27.08
N TRP A 91 8.55 -4.16 27.14
CA TRP A 91 8.68 -3.10 26.15
C TRP A 91 10.07 -2.47 26.11
N GLY A 92 10.69 -2.27 27.27
CA GLY A 92 12.07 -1.80 27.34
C GLY A 92 13.07 -2.76 26.67
N THR A 93 12.76 -4.06 26.64
CA THR A 93 13.53 -5.05 25.87
C THR A 93 13.25 -4.94 24.37
N MET A 94 11.99 -4.73 23.96
CA MET A 94 11.64 -4.47 22.56
C MET A 94 12.34 -3.20 22.03
N GLN A 95 12.35 -2.10 22.79
CA GLN A 95 13.06 -0.85 22.46
C GLN A 95 14.54 -1.08 22.10
N LYS A 96 15.20 -2.07 22.72
CA LYS A 96 16.60 -2.42 22.44
C LYS A 96 16.77 -3.25 21.16
N LEU A 97 15.74 -3.99 20.72
CA LEU A 97 15.74 -4.82 19.51
C LEU A 97 15.30 -4.06 18.25
N LEU A 98 14.68 -2.89 18.41
CA LEU A 98 14.17 -2.09 17.30
C LEU A 98 15.25 -1.47 16.40
N PRO A 99 16.44 -1.05 16.90
CA PRO A 99 17.54 -0.61 16.05
C PRO A 99 18.02 -1.68 15.06
N SER A 100 17.96 -2.96 15.43
CA SER A 100 18.33 -4.10 14.58
C SER A 100 17.28 -4.46 13.52
N LYS A 101 16.08 -3.89 13.58
CA LYS A 101 15.05 -4.11 12.56
C LYS A 101 15.45 -3.49 11.22
N ASN A 102 15.14 -4.20 10.13
CA ASN A 102 15.32 -3.68 8.77
C ASN A 102 14.34 -2.52 8.53
N ARG A 103 14.69 -1.60 7.60
CA ARG A 103 13.87 -0.46 7.20
C ARG A 103 12.42 -0.83 6.87
N LEU A 104 12.19 -1.99 6.23
CA LEU A 104 10.84 -2.41 5.86
C LEU A 104 9.96 -2.73 7.08
N GLU A 105 10.54 -3.34 8.11
CA GLU A 105 9.83 -3.62 9.36
C GLU A 105 9.47 -2.33 10.09
N LYS A 106 10.37 -1.33 10.05
CA LYS A 106 10.08 0.00 10.62
C LYS A 106 8.93 0.70 9.90
N ILE A 107 8.84 0.57 8.57
CA ILE A 107 7.71 1.07 7.79
C ILE A 107 6.42 0.35 8.16
N ALA A 108 6.48 -0.99 8.29
CA ALA A 108 5.32 -1.78 8.66
C ALA A 108 4.82 -1.43 10.07
N ASP A 109 5.73 -1.27 11.04
CA ASP A 109 5.40 -0.85 12.40
C ASP A 109 4.76 0.55 12.43
N ASP A 110 5.31 1.51 11.69
CA ASP A 110 4.77 2.88 11.59
C ASP A 110 3.37 2.89 10.94
N PHE A 111 3.17 2.08 9.90
CA PHE A 111 1.85 1.90 9.29
C PHE A 111 0.84 1.30 10.27
N LEU A 112 1.24 0.29 11.04
CA LEU A 112 0.39 -0.33 12.07
C LEU A 112 0.03 0.65 13.19
N LEU A 113 0.95 1.54 13.57
CA LEU A 113 0.68 2.61 14.52
C LEU A 113 -0.41 3.55 13.99
N ASP A 114 -0.31 3.98 12.72
CA ASP A 114 -1.32 4.84 12.11
C ASP A 114 -2.70 4.14 12.05
N MET A 115 -2.73 2.84 11.74
CA MET A 115 -3.97 2.05 11.75
C MET A 115 -4.65 2.02 13.12
N GLU A 116 -3.90 2.17 14.21
CA GLU A 116 -4.40 2.12 15.59
C GLU A 116 -4.66 3.49 16.22
N THR A 117 -4.04 4.55 15.68
CA THR A 117 -4.07 5.89 16.30
C THR A 117 -4.79 6.95 15.49
N LYS A 118 -4.83 6.84 14.15
CA LYS A 118 -5.51 7.83 13.32
C LYS A 118 -7.02 7.60 13.39
N PRO A 119 -7.85 8.63 13.71
CA PRO A 119 -9.27 8.45 14.02
C PRO A 119 -10.02 7.55 13.03
N ARG A 120 -10.01 7.89 11.73
CA ARG A 120 -10.72 7.15 10.67
C ARG A 120 -10.21 5.72 10.46
N LEU A 121 -8.98 5.40 10.85
CA LEU A 121 -8.43 4.04 10.70
C LEU A 121 -8.75 3.22 11.96
N SER A 122 -8.55 3.83 13.13
CA SER A 122 -8.72 3.19 14.44
C SER A 122 -10.17 2.81 14.77
N ASP A 123 -11.16 3.55 14.24
CA ASP A 123 -12.59 3.27 14.45
C ASP A 123 -13.18 2.31 13.40
N GLY A 124 -12.37 1.87 12.43
CA GLY A 124 -12.79 0.98 11.35
C GLY A 124 -13.62 1.64 10.24
N SER A 125 -13.77 2.98 10.26
CA SER A 125 -14.53 3.73 9.25
C SER A 125 -13.74 4.00 7.95
N GLY A 126 -12.47 3.61 7.91
CA GLY A 126 -11.54 3.88 6.81
C GLY A 126 -10.64 2.70 6.46
N ASN A 127 -10.16 2.71 5.22
CA ASN A 127 -9.14 1.81 4.71
C ASN A 127 -7.86 2.58 4.36
N ALA A 128 -6.78 1.87 4.08
CA ALA A 128 -5.50 2.44 3.72
C ALA A 128 -4.82 1.65 2.60
N ILE A 129 -4.00 2.33 1.81
CA ILE A 129 -3.20 1.74 0.73
C ILE A 129 -1.73 2.05 0.98
N LEU A 130 -0.90 1.01 0.98
CA LEU A 130 0.56 1.14 1.00
C LEU A 130 1.13 0.84 -0.39
N VAL A 131 1.67 1.87 -1.06
CA VAL A 131 2.27 1.73 -2.39
C VAL A 131 3.74 1.34 -2.25
N CYS A 132 4.11 0.18 -2.80
CA CYS A 132 5.48 -0.35 -2.77
C CYS A 132 6.20 -0.15 -4.12
N ALA A 133 7.54 -0.15 -4.12
CA ALA A 133 8.32 0.07 -5.34
C ALA A 133 8.32 -1.11 -6.31
N SER A 134 8.05 -2.32 -5.81
CA SER A 134 7.98 -3.55 -6.62
C SER A 134 7.00 -4.55 -6.01
N VAL A 135 6.58 -5.53 -6.82
CA VAL A 135 5.74 -6.66 -6.36
C VAL A 135 6.47 -7.47 -5.29
N TYR A 136 7.79 -7.66 -5.44
CA TYR A 136 8.59 -8.36 -4.44
C TYR A 136 8.54 -7.65 -3.08
N GLN A 137 8.74 -6.34 -3.05
CA GLN A 137 8.64 -5.56 -1.81
C GLN A 137 7.22 -5.58 -1.24
N ALA A 138 6.18 -5.56 -2.09
CA ALA A 138 4.79 -5.72 -1.65
C ALA A 138 4.55 -7.08 -0.96
N CYS A 139 5.13 -8.17 -1.47
CA CYS A 139 5.07 -9.49 -0.82
C CYS A 139 5.78 -9.49 0.54
N GLN A 140 6.94 -8.82 0.65
CA GLN A 140 7.63 -8.68 1.94
C GLN A 140 6.78 -7.89 2.95
N CYS A 141 6.17 -6.78 2.55
CA CYS A 141 5.23 -6.04 3.39
C CYS A 141 4.02 -6.90 3.80
N TYR A 142 3.46 -7.65 2.87
CA TYR A 142 2.32 -8.54 3.13
C TYR A 142 2.64 -9.57 4.21
N GLU A 143 3.80 -10.24 4.15
CA GLU A 143 4.19 -11.21 5.18
C GLU A 143 4.34 -10.57 6.56
N LEU A 144 4.90 -9.35 6.63
CA LEU A 144 4.96 -8.59 7.89
C LEU A 144 3.56 -8.27 8.43
N PHE A 145 2.62 -7.88 7.56
CA PHE A 145 1.25 -7.58 7.97
C PHE A 145 0.44 -8.84 8.31
N ALA A 146 0.64 -9.95 7.60
CA ALA A 146 -0.01 -11.23 7.86
C ALA A 146 0.40 -11.84 9.23
N GLN A 147 1.57 -11.45 9.75
CA GLN A 147 2.06 -11.80 11.08
C GLN A 147 1.64 -10.80 12.17
N SER A 148 0.91 -9.74 11.81
CA SER A 148 0.46 -8.69 12.73
C SER A 148 -1.04 -8.74 12.98
N GLY A 149 -1.60 -7.70 13.62
CA GLY A 149 -3.05 -7.54 13.84
C GLY A 149 -3.87 -7.39 12.55
N LEU A 150 -3.22 -7.26 11.39
CA LEU A 150 -3.85 -7.17 10.07
C LEU A 150 -3.98 -8.52 9.34
N LYS A 151 -3.70 -9.65 10.01
CA LYS A 151 -3.96 -10.98 9.45
C LYS A 151 -5.39 -11.08 8.91
N ASN A 152 -5.54 -11.57 7.67
CA ASN A 152 -6.81 -11.67 6.93
C ASN A 152 -7.51 -10.33 6.63
N LYS A 153 -6.84 -9.18 6.83
CA LYS A 153 -7.36 -7.83 6.56
C LYS A 153 -6.50 -7.05 5.56
N VAL A 154 -5.51 -7.71 4.95
CA VAL A 154 -4.57 -7.14 3.99
C VAL A 154 -4.56 -7.98 2.73
N ALA A 155 -4.41 -7.32 1.58
CA ALA A 155 -4.29 -7.96 0.29
C ALA A 155 -3.32 -7.17 -0.59
N ILE A 156 -2.62 -7.87 -1.47
CA ILE A 156 -1.77 -7.26 -2.50
C ILE A 156 -2.63 -7.10 -3.76
N VAL A 157 -2.71 -5.87 -4.26
CA VAL A 157 -3.39 -5.56 -5.53
C VAL A 157 -2.32 -5.16 -6.55
N SER A 158 -2.10 -6.00 -7.55
CA SER A 158 -1.22 -5.70 -8.68
C SER A 158 -1.61 -6.51 -9.91
N SER A 159 -1.11 -6.12 -11.08
CA SER A 159 -1.27 -6.87 -12.33
C SER A 159 -0.40 -8.13 -12.42
N PHE A 160 0.29 -8.52 -11.33
CA PHE A 160 1.11 -9.71 -11.29
C PHE A 160 0.26 -10.98 -11.31
N LYS A 161 0.55 -11.89 -12.24
CA LYS A 161 -0.06 -13.22 -12.29
C LYS A 161 0.95 -14.26 -11.79
N PRO A 162 0.64 -15.05 -10.75
CA PRO A 162 1.56 -16.03 -10.21
C PRO A 162 1.81 -17.16 -11.22
N ASP A 163 3.08 -17.35 -11.62
CA ASP A 163 3.50 -18.40 -12.56
C ASP A 163 4.64 -19.24 -11.96
N ALA A 164 4.39 -20.53 -11.78
CA ALA A 164 5.37 -21.50 -11.26
C ALA A 164 6.60 -21.67 -12.17
N ARG A 165 6.48 -21.32 -13.46
CA ARG A 165 7.59 -21.42 -14.43
C ARG A 165 8.51 -20.21 -14.39
N ALA A 166 8.04 -19.06 -13.89
CA ALA A 166 8.84 -17.84 -13.81
C ALA A 166 10.14 -18.04 -13.02
N ALA A 167 10.05 -18.74 -11.88
CA ALA A 167 11.23 -19.08 -11.08
C ALA A 167 12.22 -19.98 -11.85
N LYS A 168 11.76 -20.93 -12.68
CA LYS A 168 12.67 -21.80 -13.46
C LYS A 168 13.38 -21.06 -14.60
N ASN A 169 12.75 -20.00 -15.13
CA ASN A 169 13.26 -19.23 -16.26
C ASN A 169 14.17 -18.07 -15.83
N ALA A 170 14.30 -17.83 -14.52
CA ALA A 170 15.09 -16.71 -14.00
C ALA A 170 16.61 -16.96 -14.14
N VAL A 171 17.32 -15.91 -14.52
CA VAL A 171 18.72 -15.95 -14.98
C VAL A 171 19.73 -16.14 -13.83
N SER A 172 19.36 -15.78 -12.60
CA SER A 172 20.23 -15.87 -11.42
C SER A 172 19.51 -16.51 -10.23
N THR A 173 20.24 -17.14 -9.32
CA THR A 173 19.68 -17.74 -8.09
C THR A 173 18.89 -16.72 -7.27
N GLN A 174 19.35 -15.47 -7.21
CA GLN A 174 18.62 -14.41 -6.52
C GLN A 174 17.26 -14.15 -7.18
N ALA A 175 17.23 -13.99 -8.51
CA ALA A 175 15.98 -13.78 -9.23
C ALA A 175 15.04 -14.99 -9.12
N GLN A 176 15.58 -16.21 -9.11
CA GLN A 176 14.82 -17.44 -8.87
C GLN A 176 14.12 -17.41 -7.51
N ASN A 177 14.85 -17.03 -6.45
CA ASN A 177 14.31 -16.92 -5.10
C ASN A 177 13.24 -15.82 -5.00
N GLU A 178 13.44 -14.68 -5.66
CA GLU A 178 12.45 -13.59 -5.68
C GLU A 178 11.16 -13.99 -6.41
N GLU A 179 11.26 -14.68 -7.55
CA GLU A 179 10.08 -15.19 -8.28
C GLU A 179 9.34 -16.26 -7.47
N LEU A 180 10.08 -17.19 -6.84
CA LEU A 180 9.48 -18.23 -6.00
C LEU A 180 8.76 -17.61 -4.80
N PHE A 181 9.40 -16.66 -4.12
CA PHE A 181 8.80 -15.95 -2.99
C PHE A 181 7.51 -15.23 -3.37
N LYS A 182 7.49 -14.52 -4.51
CA LYS A 182 6.27 -13.87 -5.03
C LYS A 182 5.18 -14.90 -5.31
N TYR A 183 5.53 -15.99 -5.98
CA TYR A 183 4.59 -17.06 -6.33
C TYR A 183 3.94 -17.68 -5.09
N GLU A 184 4.73 -18.05 -4.08
CA GLU A 184 4.26 -18.63 -2.83
C GLU A 184 3.37 -17.65 -2.04
N THR A 185 3.80 -16.39 -1.91
CA THR A 185 3.05 -15.35 -1.19
C THR A 185 1.66 -15.15 -1.81
N TYR A 186 1.57 -15.04 -3.14
CA TYR A 186 0.29 -14.86 -3.83
C TYR A 186 -0.63 -16.07 -3.68
N ARG A 187 -0.09 -17.30 -3.78
CA ARG A 187 -0.89 -18.52 -3.60
C ARG A 187 -1.48 -18.60 -2.20
N LYS A 188 -0.65 -18.36 -1.18
CA LYS A 188 -1.08 -18.35 0.22
C LYS A 188 -2.14 -17.28 0.47
N MET A 189 -1.91 -16.05 -0.01
CA MET A 189 -2.86 -14.95 0.13
C MET A 189 -4.24 -15.26 -0.48
N ILE A 190 -4.25 -15.76 -1.72
CA ILE A 190 -5.50 -16.10 -2.42
C ILE A 190 -6.19 -17.30 -1.76
N ALA A 191 -5.41 -18.30 -1.34
CA ALA A 191 -5.91 -19.47 -0.61
C ALA A 191 -6.58 -19.06 0.71
N ASP A 192 -5.93 -18.20 1.48
CA ASP A 192 -6.43 -17.67 2.76
C ASP A 192 -7.73 -16.87 2.54
N TYR A 193 -7.79 -16.05 1.49
CA TYR A 193 -8.96 -15.24 1.16
C TYR A 193 -10.19 -16.09 0.83
N TYR A 194 -10.04 -17.08 -0.05
CA TYR A 194 -11.15 -17.95 -0.46
C TYR A 194 -11.37 -19.17 0.44
N ARG A 195 -10.49 -19.41 1.42
CA ARG A 195 -10.47 -20.61 2.27
C ARG A 195 -10.39 -21.90 1.44
N VAL A 196 -9.53 -21.89 0.43
CA VAL A 196 -9.28 -23.04 -0.47
C VAL A 196 -7.85 -23.51 -0.32
N GLY A 197 -7.53 -24.72 -0.79
CA GLY A 197 -6.15 -25.18 -0.86
C GLY A 197 -5.32 -24.37 -1.86
N GLU A 198 -4.02 -24.18 -1.57
CA GLU A 198 -3.10 -23.39 -2.40
C GLU A 198 -3.01 -23.86 -3.86
N ASP A 199 -3.30 -25.13 -4.14
CA ASP A 199 -3.30 -25.69 -5.50
C ASP A 199 -4.38 -25.08 -6.40
N LYS A 200 -5.48 -24.61 -5.80
CA LYS A 200 -6.58 -23.94 -6.52
C LYS A 200 -6.39 -22.43 -6.61
N ALA A 201 -5.46 -21.86 -5.84
CA ALA A 201 -5.29 -20.42 -5.71
C ALA A 201 -4.77 -19.74 -6.99
N ALA A 202 -3.83 -20.37 -7.71
CA ALA A 202 -3.16 -19.76 -8.86
C ALA A 202 -4.13 -19.36 -9.99
N VAL A 203 -5.16 -20.17 -10.24
CA VAL A 203 -6.17 -19.90 -11.29
C VAL A 203 -7.19 -18.83 -10.88
N MET A 204 -7.24 -18.47 -9.60
CA MET A 204 -8.20 -17.51 -9.05
C MET A 204 -7.63 -16.08 -8.94
N ALA A 205 -6.38 -15.84 -9.36
CA ALA A 205 -5.70 -14.55 -9.16
C ALA A 205 -6.45 -13.36 -9.80
N GLU A 206 -7.05 -13.55 -10.97
CA GLU A 206 -7.80 -12.49 -11.66
C GLU A 206 -9.12 -12.18 -10.95
N GLN A 207 -9.85 -13.22 -10.52
CA GLN A 207 -11.07 -13.06 -9.73
C GLN A 207 -10.77 -12.42 -8.37
N PHE A 208 -9.66 -12.81 -7.74
CA PHE A 208 -9.20 -12.25 -6.48
C PHE A 208 -8.97 -10.74 -6.59
N GLU A 209 -8.31 -10.28 -7.65
CA GLU A 209 -8.05 -8.85 -7.85
C GLU A 209 -9.36 -8.05 -7.94
N ILE A 210 -10.35 -8.59 -8.65
CA ILE A 210 -11.68 -7.97 -8.79
C ILE A 210 -12.39 -7.94 -7.44
N ASP A 211 -12.43 -9.07 -6.72
CA ASP A 211 -13.15 -9.20 -5.46
C ASP A 211 -12.56 -8.29 -4.37
N VAL A 212 -11.24 -8.22 -4.27
CA VAL A 212 -10.56 -7.33 -3.31
C VAL A 212 -10.81 -5.86 -3.64
N LYS A 213 -10.75 -5.47 -4.92
CA LYS A 213 -11.07 -4.08 -5.34
C LYS A 213 -12.50 -3.71 -4.98
N ASN A 214 -13.44 -4.63 -5.17
CA ASN A 214 -14.84 -4.43 -4.80
C ASN A 214 -15.03 -4.34 -3.28
N ALA A 215 -14.30 -5.15 -2.50
CA ALA A 215 -14.33 -5.07 -1.04
C ALA A 215 -13.77 -3.73 -0.51
N LEU A 216 -12.79 -3.14 -1.20
CA LEU A 216 -12.23 -1.84 -0.85
C LEU A 216 -13.11 -0.65 -1.27
N SER A 217 -13.94 -0.81 -2.31
CA SER A 217 -14.86 0.22 -2.80
C SER A 217 -16.23 0.19 -2.14
N GLY A 218 -16.56 -0.90 -1.43
CA GLY A 218 -17.76 -0.99 -0.59
C GLY A 218 -17.78 0.16 0.42
N SER A 219 -18.87 0.94 0.40
CA SER A 219 -19.02 2.06 1.33
C SER A 219 -18.81 1.59 2.77
N PRO A 220 -18.01 2.30 3.60
CA PRO A 220 -18.05 2.07 5.03
C PRO A 220 -19.51 2.23 5.45
N HIS A 221 -20.06 1.21 6.12
CA HIS A 221 -21.43 1.26 6.62
C HIS A 221 -21.65 2.61 7.32
N LYS A 222 -22.64 3.36 6.84
CA LYS A 222 -23.16 4.55 7.53
C LYS A 222 -23.71 4.15 8.89
#